data_AF-A0A619I3B8-F1
#
_entry.id   AF-A0A619I3B8-F1
#
_cell.length_a   1.000
_cell.length_b   1.000
_cell.length_c   1.000
_cell.angle_alpha   90.00
_cell.angle_beta   90.00
_cell.angle_gamma   90.00
#
_symmetry.space_group_name_H-M   'P 1'
#
loop_
_entity.id
_entity.type
_entity.pdbx_description
1 polymer ?
#
loop_
_entity_poly.entity_id
_entity_poly.type
_entity_poly.pdbx_seq_one_letter_code
_entity_poly.pdbx_strand_id
1 'polypeptide(L)'
;MITRLIHLKYQDIHYDEIVLPGHGKFAEKRLSPGPTIRKIVVQRRAGFPDDIYLFQSHSNRVKAVARPVTLIAFNRALKKASMGVTDKIISSKSAYL
;
A
#
# COMPACT_ATOMS: atom_id res chain seq x y z
N MET A 1 1.45 4.57 10.79
CA MET A 1 0.45 5.10 9.84
C MET A 1 0.65 4.51 8.45
N ILE A 2 1.69 4.88 7.67
CA ILE A 2 1.95 4.30 6.34
C ILE A 2 2.31 2.80 6.35
N THR A 3 2.97 2.35 7.41
CA THR A 3 3.36 0.94 7.56
C THR A 3 2.15 0.01 7.58
N ARG A 4 1.01 0.43 8.14
CA ARG A 4 -0.25 -0.33 8.12
C ARG A 4 -0.78 -0.47 6.69
N LEU A 5 -0.68 0.58 5.89
CA LEU A 5 -1.07 0.55 4.47
C LEU A 5 -0.16 -0.36 3.64
N ILE A 6 1.15 -0.34 3.90
CA ILE A 6 2.10 -1.22 3.21
C ILE A 6 1.82 -2.71 3.49
N HIS A 7 1.38 -3.02 4.71
CA HIS A 7 1.04 -4.39 5.13
C HIS A 7 -0.42 -4.76 4.84
N LEU A 8 -1.19 -3.90 4.16
CA LEU A 8 -2.59 -4.16 3.83
C LEU A 8 -2.70 -5.41 2.95
N LYS A 9 -3.54 -6.36 3.35
CA LYS A 9 -3.83 -7.57 2.58
C LYS A 9 -5.16 -7.43 1.86
N TYR A 10 -5.35 -8.23 0.81
CA TYR A 10 -6.62 -8.25 0.10
C TYR A 10 -7.79 -8.73 0.96
N GLN A 11 -7.55 -9.61 1.94
CA GLN A 11 -8.57 -10.04 2.91
C GLN A 11 -9.10 -8.89 3.79
N ASP A 12 -8.31 -7.82 3.94
CA ASP A 12 -8.66 -6.65 4.75
C ASP A 12 -9.41 -5.58 3.90
N ILE A 13 -9.64 -5.87 2.62
CA ILE A 13 -10.36 -4.99 1.68
C ILE A 13 -11.71 -5.64 1.38
N HIS A 14 -12.76 -5.00 1.84
CA HIS A 14 -14.14 -5.40 1.58
C HIS A 14 -14.74 -4.52 0.47
N TYR A 15 -15.97 -4.84 0.09
CA TYR A 15 -16.65 -4.10 -0.97
C TYR A 15 -16.71 -2.61 -0.63
N ASP A 16 -17.16 -2.25 0.57
CA ASP A 16 -17.46 -0.88 0.98
C ASP A 16 -16.37 -0.22 1.85
N GLU A 17 -15.48 -1.01 2.45
CA GLU A 17 -14.47 -0.52 3.38
C GLU A 17 -13.11 -1.20 3.24
N ILE A 18 -12.07 -0.49 3.68
CA ILE A 18 -10.73 -1.02 3.93
C ILE A 18 -10.51 -1.01 5.44
N VAL A 19 -10.24 -2.17 6.01
CA VAL A 19 -9.92 -2.32 7.42
C VAL A 19 -8.40 -2.28 7.58
N LEU A 20 -7.90 -1.25 8.25
CA LEU A 20 -6.53 -1.27 8.73
C LEU A 20 -6.54 -1.91 10.11
N PRO A 21 -6.02 -3.14 10.30
CA PRO A 21 -6.02 -3.77 11.62
C PRO A 21 -5.21 -2.94 12.63
N GLY A 22 -5.60 -3.06 13.90
CA GLY A 22 -4.82 -2.51 15.00
C GLY A 22 -3.46 -3.19 15.09
N HIS A 23 -2.42 -2.45 15.47
CA HIS A 23 -1.09 -3.01 15.68
C HIS A 23 -0.30 -2.22 16.71
N GLY A 24 0.06 -2.85 17.83
CA GLY A 24 0.70 -2.20 18.96
C GLY A 24 -0.17 -1.06 19.50
N LYS A 25 0.34 0.17 19.46
CA LYS A 25 -0.35 1.37 19.95
C LYS A 25 -1.42 1.92 19.00
N PHE A 26 -1.51 1.40 17.77
CA PHE A 26 -2.48 1.90 16.80
C PHE A 26 -3.77 1.10 16.88
N ALA A 27 -4.88 1.77 17.16
CA ALA A 27 -6.22 1.20 17.05
C ALA A 27 -6.57 0.88 15.60
N GLU A 28 -7.50 -0.07 15.41
CA GLU A 28 -8.13 -0.35 14.12
C GLU A 28 -8.68 0.95 13.50
N LYS A 29 -8.54 1.10 12.18
CA LYS A 29 -9.08 2.23 11.43
C LYS A 29 -9.79 1.69 10.20
N ARG A 30 -11.04 2.08 10.01
CA ARG A 30 -11.82 1.75 8.81
C ARG A 30 -11.82 2.94 7.88
N LEU A 31 -11.64 2.69 6.59
CA LEU A 31 -11.61 3.71 5.55
C LEU A 31 -12.66 3.34 4.51
N SER A 32 -13.48 4.30 4.08
CA SER A 32 -14.39 4.10 2.96
C SER A 32 -13.68 4.51 1.65
N PRO A 33 -13.16 3.56 0.84
CA PRO A 33 -12.45 3.92 -0.39
C PRO A 33 -13.42 4.51 -1.42
N GLY A 34 -13.06 5.67 -1.97
CA GLY A 34 -13.75 6.24 -3.12
C GLY A 34 -13.57 5.38 -4.39
N PRO A 35 -14.35 5.66 -5.46
CA PRO A 35 -14.36 4.86 -6.69
C PRO A 35 -12.97 4.65 -7.33
N THR A 36 -12.13 5.69 -7.32
CA THR A 36 -10.76 5.63 -7.86
C THR A 36 -9.90 4.60 -7.15
N ILE A 37 -9.96 4.54 -5.81
CA ILE A 37 -9.18 3.58 -5.03
C ILE A 37 -9.65 2.15 -5.31
N ARG A 38 -10.98 1.94 -5.40
CA ARG A 38 -11.55 0.62 -5.75
C ARG A 38 -11.07 0.14 -7.11
N LYS A 39 -11.07 1.02 -8.10
CA LYS A 39 -10.57 0.71 -9.44
C LYS A 39 -9.10 0.30 -9.40
N ILE A 40 -8.25 1.00 -8.65
CA ILE A 40 -6.84 0.65 -8.48
C ILE A 40 -6.68 -0.73 -7.85
N VAL A 41 -7.44 -1.04 -6.80
CA VAL A 41 -7.41 -2.36 -6.15
C VAL A 41 -7.79 -3.47 -7.12
N VAL A 42 -8.89 -3.31 -7.87
CA VAL A 42 -9.35 -4.31 -8.85
C VAL A 42 -8.31 -4.54 -9.94
N GLN A 43 -7.78 -3.47 -10.53
CA GLN A 43 -6.75 -3.57 -11.57
C GLN A 43 -5.49 -4.27 -11.07
N ARG A 44 -5.09 -3.98 -9.83
CA ARG A 44 -3.91 -4.58 -9.23
C ARG A 44 -4.11 -6.07 -8.93
N ARG A 45 -5.30 -6.46 -8.46
CA ARG A 45 -5.65 -7.87 -8.25
C ARG A 45 -5.70 -8.65 -9.56
N ALA A 46 -6.23 -8.06 -10.63
CA ALA A 46 -6.27 -8.69 -11.94
C ALA A 46 -4.86 -8.95 -12.50
N GLY A 47 -3.92 -8.04 -12.28
CA GLY A 47 -2.51 -8.21 -12.71
C GLY A 47 -1.70 -9.18 -11.84
N PHE A 48 -2.07 -9.35 -10.57
CA PHE A 48 -1.38 -10.23 -9.62
C PHE A 48 -2.41 -11.00 -8.77
N PRO A 49 -3.08 -12.01 -9.34
CA PRO A 49 -4.20 -12.69 -8.70
C PRO A 49 -3.83 -13.46 -7.42
N ASP A 50 -2.57 -13.89 -7.32
CA ASP A 50 -2.06 -14.68 -6.19
C ASP A 50 -1.41 -13.83 -5.09
N ASP A 51 -1.36 -12.50 -5.26
CA ASP A 51 -0.79 -11.63 -4.25
C ASP A 51 -1.63 -11.64 -2.96
N ILE A 52 -0.94 -11.77 -1.82
CA ILE A 52 -1.57 -11.70 -0.48
C ILE A 52 -1.70 -10.24 -0.06
N TYR A 53 -0.62 -9.47 -0.23
CA TYR A 53 -0.56 -8.05 0.09
C TYR A 53 -1.02 -7.22 -1.11
N LEU A 54 -1.76 -6.12 -0.87
CA LEU A 54 -2.08 -5.17 -1.92
C LEU A 54 -0.80 -4.62 -2.58
N PHE A 55 0.22 -4.34 -1.77
CA PHE A 55 1.54 -3.93 -2.23
C PHE A 55 2.57 -5.03 -1.96
N GLN A 56 2.44 -6.18 -2.62
CA GLN A 56 3.42 -7.26 -2.56
C GLN A 56 4.71 -6.93 -3.33
N SER A 57 5.86 -7.36 -2.83
CA SER A 57 7.14 -7.27 -3.53
C SER A 57 7.40 -8.52 -4.35
N HIS A 58 7.69 -8.35 -5.64
CA HIS A 58 8.08 -9.43 -6.56
C HIS A 58 9.60 -9.50 -6.84
N SER A 59 10.42 -8.85 -5.99
CA SER A 59 11.88 -8.87 -6.19
C SER A 59 12.49 -10.26 -5.98
N ASN A 60 13.47 -10.65 -6.81
CA ASN A 60 14.14 -11.98 -6.79
C ASN A 60 14.59 -12.41 -5.39
N ARG A 61 15.00 -11.45 -4.55
CA ARG A 61 15.50 -11.70 -3.18
C ARG A 61 14.44 -12.21 -2.21
N VAL A 62 13.15 -12.08 -2.52
CA VAL A 62 12.04 -12.49 -1.64
C VAL A 62 10.96 -13.31 -2.34
N LYS A 63 11.16 -13.76 -3.59
CA LYS A 63 10.12 -14.48 -4.36
C LYS A 63 9.62 -15.77 -3.69
N ALA A 64 10.43 -16.38 -2.84
CA ALA A 64 10.07 -17.60 -2.12
C ALA A 64 9.01 -17.37 -1.02
N VAL A 65 8.82 -16.14 -0.55
CA VAL A 65 7.89 -15.83 0.54
C VAL A 65 7.13 -14.55 0.23
N ALA A 66 5.80 -14.59 0.29
CA ALA A 66 4.96 -13.41 0.16
C ALA A 66 5.34 -12.34 1.20
N ARG A 67 5.84 -11.19 0.72
CA ARG A 67 6.25 -10.06 1.55
C ARG A 67 5.71 -8.76 0.96
N PRO A 68 5.25 -7.82 1.79
CA PRO A 68 4.92 -6.49 1.30
C PRO A 68 6.18 -5.77 0.81
N VAL A 69 6.00 -4.74 -0.01
CA VAL A 69 7.08 -3.82 -0.38
C VAL A 69 7.68 -3.18 0.88
N THR A 70 8.99 -2.94 0.87
CA THR A 70 9.62 -2.25 2.00
C THR A 70 9.26 -0.77 2.01
N LEU A 71 9.30 -0.13 3.19
CA LEU A 71 9.14 1.32 3.30
C LEU A 71 10.16 2.09 2.45
N ILE A 72 11.37 1.55 2.29
CA ILE A 72 12.42 2.12 1.43
C ILE A 72 11.98 2.07 -0.03
N ALA A 73 11.50 0.92 -0.52
CA ALA A 73 11.03 0.78 -1.90
C ALA A 73 9.81 1.70 -2.17
N PHE A 74 8.89 1.77 -1.21
CA PHE A 74 7.74 2.68 -1.27
C PHE A 74 8.17 4.15 -1.37
N ASN A 75 9.07 4.61 -0.49
CA ASN A 75 9.58 5.99 -0.54
C ASN A 75 10.38 6.28 -1.81
N ARG A 76 11.11 5.30 -2.34
CA ARG A 76 11.78 5.44 -3.64
C ARG A 76 10.78 5.63 -4.78
N ALA A 77 9.65 4.92 -4.73
CA ALA A 77 8.58 5.07 -5.71
C ALA A 77 7.92 6.46 -5.60
N LEU A 78 7.64 6.95 -4.38
CA LEU A 78 7.12 8.31 -4.17
C LEU A 78 8.06 9.38 -4.72
N LYS A 79 9.36 9.30 -4.38
CA LYS A 79 10.37 10.22 -4.90
C LYS A 79 10.41 10.20 -6.43
N LYS A 80 10.32 9.02 -7.04
CA LYS A 80 10.30 8.89 -8.51
C LYS A 80 9.04 9.50 -9.11
N ALA A 81 7.88 9.28 -8.50
CA ALA A 81 6.60 9.81 -8.97
C ALA A 81 6.49 11.34 -8.82
N SER A 82 7.24 11.96 -7.90
CA SER A 82 7.26 13.41 -7.73
C SER A 82 8.22 14.14 -8.67
N MET A 83 9.12 13.43 -9.36
CA MET A 83 10.07 14.04 -10.30
C MET A 83 9.31 14.72 -11.45
N GLY A 84 9.64 15.99 -11.72
CA GLY A 84 8.97 16.79 -12.73
C GLY A 84 7.60 17.35 -12.32
N VAL A 85 7.11 17.02 -11.13
CA VAL A 85 5.87 17.57 -10.55
C VAL A 85 6.19 18.64 -9.50
N THR A 86 7.23 18.41 -8.69
CA THR A 86 7.66 19.33 -7.64
C THR A 86 9.14 19.17 -7.32
N ASP A 87 9.78 20.26 -6.90
CA ASP A 87 11.16 20.26 -6.41
C ASP A 87 11.28 19.80 -4.95
N LYS A 88 10.15 19.63 -4.25
CA LYS A 88 10.14 19.15 -2.87
C LYS A 88 10.45 17.65 -2.81
N ILE A 89 11.24 17.24 -1.82
CA ILE A 89 11.48 15.82 -1.54
C ILE A 89 10.20 15.23 -0.93
N ILE A 90 9.50 14.41 -1.71
CA ILE A 90 8.29 13.72 -1.27
C ILE A 90 8.65 12.37 -0.65
N SER A 91 8.14 12.11 0.55
CA SER A 91 8.23 10.81 1.23
C SER A 91 6.94 10.51 1.97
N SER A 92 6.80 9.29 2.47
CA SER A 92 5.67 8.90 3.31
C SER A 92 5.54 9.71 4.60
N LYS A 93 6.62 10.38 5.05
CA LYS A 93 6.59 11.27 6.22
C LYS A 93 5.86 12.58 5.93
N SER A 94 5.72 12.94 4.66
CA SER A 94 5.01 14.13 4.20
C SER A 94 3.50 13.90 4.08
N ALA A 95 3.04 12.65 4.25
CA ALA A 95 1.63 12.28 4.15
C ALA A 95 0.95 12.33 5.52
N TYR A 96 -0.11 13.13 5.64
CA TYR A 96 -1.02 13.18 6.78
C TYR A 96 -2.35 12.49 6.37
N LEU A 97 -2.89 11.63 7.24
CA LEU A 97 -4.16 10.88 7.06
C LEU A 97 -5.09 11.09 8.25
#